data_AF-A0A916VRI3-F1
#
_entry.id   AF-A0A916VRI3-F1
#
_cell.length_a   1.000
_cell.length_b   1.000
_cell.length_c   1.000
_cell.angle_alpha   90.00
_cell.angle_beta   90.00
_cell.angle_gamma   90.00
#
_symmetry.space_group_name_H-M   'P 1'
#
loop_
_entity.id
_entity.type
_entity.pdbx_description
1 polymer ?
#
loop_
_entity_poly.entity_id
_entity_poly.type
_entity_poly.pdbx_seq_one_letter_code
_entity_poly.pdbx_strand_id
1 'polypeptide(L)'
;MNGEALYLNFSVTITKTPTRNYYASLLFDTEQQTPEVLLTGKIIGIDLGLKDFCITHDGSKTAKYTNPKRLKKHQKNLARKQANLARKKKGSKSR
;
A
#
# COMPACT_ATOMS: atom_id res chain seq x y z
N MET A 1 -39.22 -19.67 -2.28
CA MET A 1 -38.54 -18.47 -2.83
C MET A 1 -37.07 -18.62 -2.57
N ASN A 2 -36.29 -18.62 -3.64
CA ASN A 2 -34.95 -19.19 -3.72
C ASN A 2 -33.94 -18.35 -2.94
N GLY A 3 -33.28 -18.97 -1.96
CA GLY A 3 -32.16 -18.38 -1.25
C GLY A 3 -30.96 -18.34 -2.19
N GLU A 4 -30.77 -17.23 -2.89
CA GLU A 4 -29.52 -16.93 -3.57
C GLU A 4 -28.42 -16.90 -2.51
N ALA A 5 -27.51 -17.87 -2.56
CA ALA A 5 -26.25 -17.76 -1.86
C ALA A 5 -25.54 -16.54 -2.47
N LEU A 6 -25.37 -15.48 -1.66
CA LEU A 6 -24.49 -14.36 -1.98
C LEU A 6 -23.07 -14.92 -2.05
N TYR A 7 -22.67 -15.39 -3.23
CA TYR A 7 -21.29 -15.78 -3.45
C TYR A 7 -20.44 -14.51 -3.40
N LEU A 8 -19.73 -14.32 -2.29
CA LEU A 8 -18.60 -13.39 -2.24
C LEU A 8 -17.60 -13.83 -3.31
N ASN A 9 -17.19 -12.92 -4.19
CA ASN A 9 -16.18 -13.24 -5.19
C ASN A 9 -14.92 -13.67 -4.45
N PHE A 10 -14.42 -14.86 -4.78
CA PHE A 10 -13.17 -15.39 -4.26
C PHE A 10 -12.32 -15.88 -5.42
N SER A 11 -11.08 -15.39 -5.52
CA SER A 11 -10.12 -15.89 -6.49
C SER A 11 -8.75 -16.06 -5.86
N VAL A 12 -8.03 -17.08 -6.32
CA VAL A 12 -6.64 -17.33 -5.93
C VAL A 12 -5.78 -17.31 -7.17
N THR A 13 -4.80 -16.42 -7.18
CA THR A 13 -3.75 -16.40 -8.21
C THR A 13 -2.49 -17.02 -7.63
N ILE A 14 -2.07 -18.16 -8.19
CA ILE A 14 -0.79 -18.80 -7.84
C ILE A 14 0.28 -18.39 -8.85
N THR A 15 1.42 -17.89 -8.37
CA THR A 15 2.58 -17.56 -9.20
C THR A 15 3.79 -18.37 -8.77
N LYS A 16 4.48 -19.00 -9.73
CA LYS A 16 5.76 -19.67 -9.52
C LYS A 16 6.88 -18.86 -10.15
N THR A 17 7.92 -18.56 -9.38
CA THR A 17 9.10 -17.85 -9.89
C THR A 17 10.11 -18.80 -10.52
N PRO A 18 11.03 -18.31 -11.38
CA PRO A 18 12.16 -19.10 -11.88
C PRO A 18 13.08 -19.67 -10.78
N THR A 19 13.09 -19.05 -9.59
CA THR A 19 13.79 -19.55 -8.40
C THR A 19 13.03 -20.65 -7.66
N ARG A 20 11.95 -21.19 -8.25
CA ARG A 20 11.07 -22.24 -7.69
C ARG A 20 10.32 -21.83 -6.42
N ASN A 21 10.18 -20.53 -6.16
CA ASN A 21 9.32 -20.05 -5.08
C ASN A 21 7.87 -19.97 -5.58
N TYR A 22 6.92 -20.30 -4.70
CA TYR A 22 5.48 -20.22 -4.98
C TYR A 22 4.87 -19.11 -4.13
N TYR A 23 3.97 -18.33 -4.72
CA TYR A 23 3.21 -17.27 -4.06
C TYR A 23 1.72 -17.46 -4.37
N ALA A 24 0.87 -17.17 -3.39
CA ALA A 24 -0.58 -17.15 -3.56
C ALA A 24 -1.11 -15.76 -3.22
N SER A 25 -1.86 -15.16 -4.15
CA SER A 25 -2.65 -13.95 -3.90
C SER A 25 -4.11 -14.37 -3.77
N LEU A 26 -4.70 -14.10 -2.61
CA LEU A 26 -6.11 -14.37 -2.33
C LEU A 26 -6.86 -13.04 -2.46
N LEU A 27 -7.78 -12.96 -3.41
CA LEU A 27 -8.70 -11.85 -3.56
C LEU A 27 -10.08 -12.35 -3.13
N PHE A 28 -10.66 -11.68 -2.16
CA PHE A 28 -11.99 -12.02 -1.71
C PHE A 28 -12.76 -10.79 -1.27
N ASP A 29 -14.06 -10.80 -1.52
CA ASP A 29 -14.94 -9.79 -0.98
C ASP A 29 -14.98 -9.94 0.55
N THR A 30 -14.94 -8.81 1.25
CA THR A 30 -15.10 -8.76 2.70
C THR A 30 -16.41 -8.07 3.01
N GLU A 31 -17.15 -8.60 3.98
CA GLU A 31 -18.31 -7.89 4.56
C GLU A 31 -17.82 -6.75 5.44
N GLN A 32 -17.16 -5.77 4.82
CA GLN A 32 -16.77 -4.56 5.52
C GLN A 32 -18.00 -3.66 5.57
N GLN A 33 -18.66 -3.63 6.74
CA GLN A 33 -19.65 -2.61 7.02
C GLN A 33 -18.96 -1.25 6.86
N THR A 34 -19.41 -0.44 5.91
CA THR A 34 -19.05 0.97 5.88
C THR A 34 -19.53 1.58 7.18
N PRO A 35 -18.65 2.21 7.98
CA PRO A 35 -19.09 2.86 9.20
C PRO A 35 -20.18 3.88 8.85
N GLU A 36 -21.24 3.96 9.66
CA GLU A 36 -22.24 5.01 9.51
C GLU A 36 -21.53 6.37 9.59
N VAL A 37 -21.53 7.09 8.47
CA VAL A 37 -20.94 8.41 8.40
C VAL A 37 -22.00 9.42 8.82
N LEU A 38 -21.83 10.03 9.99
CA LEU A 38 -22.58 11.22 10.35
C LEU A 38 -22.10 12.37 9.47
N LEU A 39 -22.93 12.77 8.49
CA LEU A 39 -22.68 13.93 7.66
C LEU A 39 -22.87 15.19 8.51
N THR A 40 -21.78 15.68 9.11
CA THR A 40 -21.78 16.88 9.95
C THR A 40 -21.86 18.19 9.14
N GLY A 41 -21.79 18.12 7.81
CA GLY A 41 -21.66 19.29 6.94
C GLY A 41 -20.30 20.00 7.00
N LYS A 42 -19.39 19.55 7.87
CA LYS A 42 -18.05 20.12 8.02
C LYS A 42 -17.15 19.70 6.86
N ILE A 43 -16.51 20.68 6.22
CA ILE A 43 -15.55 20.47 5.14
C ILE A 43 -14.14 20.57 5.71
N ILE A 44 -13.27 19.62 5.37
CA ILE A 44 -11.85 19.65 5.71
C ILE A 44 -11.05 19.60 4.41
N GLY A 45 -10.23 20.62 4.18
CA GLY A 45 -9.22 20.60 3.12
C GLY A 45 -8.03 19.74 3.54
N ILE A 46 -7.60 18.85 2.66
CA ILE A 46 -6.45 17.95 2.88
C ILE A 46 -5.43 18.23 1.76
N ASP A 47 -4.23 18.66 2.14
CA ASP A 47 -3.09 18.83 1.24
C ASP A 47 -1.96 17.85 1.64
N LEU A 48 -1.48 17.07 0.68
CA LEU A 48 -0.45 16.05 0.90
C LEU A 48 0.88 16.52 0.34
N GLY A 49 1.93 16.44 1.16
CA GLY A 49 3.21 17.08 0.85
C GLY A 49 4.45 16.21 1.06
N LEU A 50 5.56 16.65 0.45
CA LEU A 50 6.88 16.06 0.68
C LEU A 50 7.53 16.57 1.97
N LYS A 51 7.27 17.84 2.33
CA LYS A 51 7.80 18.47 3.55
C LYS A 51 7.06 17.96 4.79
N ASP A 52 5.75 18.13 4.79
CA ASP A 52 4.80 17.61 5.78
C ASP A 52 3.95 16.55 5.05
N PHE A 53 3.68 15.41 5.69
CA PHE A 53 2.93 14.31 5.07
C PHE A 53 1.52 14.75 4.71
N CYS A 54 0.87 15.45 5.62
CA CYS A 54 -0.48 15.94 5.46
C CYS A 54 -0.62 17.27 6.18
N ILE A 55 -1.33 18.21 5.56
CA ILE A 55 -1.79 19.45 6.17
C ILE A 55 -3.31 19.45 6.04
N THR A 56 -4.01 19.70 7.15
CA THR A 56 -5.47 19.76 7.17
C THR A 56 -5.94 21.14 7.59
N HIS A 57 -6.95 21.69 6.91
CA HIS A 57 -7.61 22.92 7.32
C HIS A 57 -9.12 22.72 7.39
N ASP A 58 -9.74 23.15 8.49
CA ASP A 58 -11.16 22.90 8.76
C ASP A 58 -12.06 24.15 8.63
N GLY A 59 -11.52 25.20 8.02
CA GLY A 59 -12.16 26.53 7.94
C GLY A 59 -11.69 27.49 9.05
N SER A 60 -11.08 26.97 10.12
CA SER A 60 -10.66 27.77 11.28
C SER A 60 -9.23 27.49 11.74
N LYS A 61 -8.77 26.24 11.66
CA LYS A 61 -7.48 25.80 12.17
C LYS A 61 -6.74 24.99 11.12
N THR A 62 -5.42 25.16 11.10
CA THR A 62 -4.49 24.37 10.30
C THR A 62 -3.72 23.41 11.19
N ALA A 63 -3.78 22.11 10.90
CA ALA A 63 -2.94 21.09 11.54
C ALA A 63 -1.93 20.53 10.54
N LYS A 64 -0.74 20.15 11.03
CA LYS A 64 0.33 19.57 10.23
C LYS A 64 0.75 18.23 10.79
N TYR A 65 0.90 17.26 9.90
CA TYR A 65 1.34 15.91 10.21
C TYR A 65 2.71 15.69 9.57
N THR A 66 3.72 15.44 10.40
CA THR A 66 5.12 15.35 9.95
C THR A 66 5.35 14.17 9.01
N ASN A 67 6.14 14.37 7.95
CA ASN A 67 6.58 13.28 7.10
C ASN A 67 7.67 12.45 7.80
N PRO A 68 7.46 11.14 8.05
CA PRO A 68 8.46 10.29 8.68
C PRO A 68 9.67 9.99 7.76
N LYS A 69 9.67 10.46 6.51
CA LYS A 69 10.76 10.37 5.51
C LYS A 69 11.30 8.95 5.27
N ARG A 70 10.48 7.92 5.56
CA ARG A 70 10.84 6.51 5.38
C ARG A 70 11.22 6.20 3.93
N LEU A 71 10.50 6.79 2.98
CA LEU A 71 10.75 6.60 1.55
C LEU A 71 12.20 6.91 1.17
N LYS A 72 12.76 8.03 1.66
CA LYS A 72 14.15 8.43 1.36
C LYS A 72 15.17 7.39 1.82
N LYS A 73 14.97 6.82 3.02
CA LYS A 73 15.83 5.75 3.57
C LYS A 73 15.75 4.49 2.71
N HIS A 74 14.54 4.08 2.35
CA HIS A 74 14.32 2.88 1.54
C HIS A 74 14.85 3.04 0.11
N GLN A 75 14.66 4.20 -0.52
CA GLN A 75 15.22 4.53 -1.83
C GLN A 75 16.76 4.46 -1.84
N LYS A 76 17.43 5.06 -0.85
CA LYS A 76 18.89 4.98 -0.73
C LYS A 76 19.37 3.53 -0.58
N ASN A 77 18.67 2.73 0.23
CA ASN A 77 19.00 1.32 0.40
C ASN A 77 18.77 0.51 -0.88
N LEU A 78 17.66 0.78 -1.60
CA LEU A 78 17.33 0.15 -2.86
C LEU A 78 18.40 0.44 -3.92
N ALA A 79 18.76 1.70 -4.11
CA ALA A 79 19.82 2.11 -5.05
C ALA A 79 21.15 1.41 -4.76
N ARG A 80 21.56 1.34 -3.48
CA ARG A 80 22.75 0.60 -3.07
C ARG A 80 22.67 -0.89 -3.41
N LYS A 81 21.52 -1.53 -3.13
CA LYS A 81 21.31 -2.96 -3.44
C LYS A 81 21.32 -3.22 -4.94
N GLN A 82 20.71 -2.34 -5.73
CA GLN A 82 20.70 -2.42 -7.19
C GLN A 82 22.12 -2.26 -7.77
N ALA A 83 22.89 -1.28 -7.29
CA ALA A 83 24.29 -1.10 -7.70
C ALA A 83 25.17 -2.31 -7.32
N ASN A 84 24.97 -2.87 -6.13
CA ASN A 84 25.63 -4.11 -5.72
C ASN A 84 25.25 -5.27 -6.62
N LEU A 85 23.98 -5.42 -6.97
CA LEU A 85 23.49 -6.49 -7.84
C LEU A 85 24.04 -6.36 -9.28
N ALA A 86 24.11 -5.15 -9.81
CA ALA A 86 24.59 -4.88 -11.17
C ALA A 86 26.04 -5.34 -11.38
N ARG A 87 26.88 -5.28 -10.33
CA ARG A 87 28.27 -5.77 -10.37
C ARG A 87 28.41 -7.30 -10.27
N LYS A 88 27.32 -8.05 -10.04
CA LYS A 88 27.40 -9.50 -9.78
C LYS A 88 27.10 -10.32 -11.03
N LYS A 89 27.96 -11.30 -11.31
CA LYS A 89 27.80 -12.26 -12.42
C LYS A 89 26.59 -13.15 -12.18
N LYS A 90 25.76 -13.35 -13.21
CA LYS A 90 24.58 -14.24 -13.14
C LYS A 90 25.01 -15.65 -12.72
N GLY A 91 24.40 -16.18 -11.64
CA GLY A 91 24.68 -17.53 -11.14
C GLY A 91 25.94 -17.69 -10.27
N SER A 92 26.65 -16.61 -9.91
CA SER A 92 27.74 -16.73 -8.94
C SER A 92 27.21 -16.98 -7.53
N LYS A 93 28.00 -17.65 -6.67
CA LYS A 93 27.65 -17.88 -5.25
C LYS A 93 27.36 -16.59 -4.47
N SER A 94 27.91 -15.47 -4.95
CA SER A 94 27.72 -14.16 -4.35
C SER A 94 26.54 -13.37 -4.93
N ARG A 95 25.87 -13.83 -6.00
CA ARG A 95 24.73 -13.14 -6.63
C ARG A 95 23.39 -13.44 -5.98
#